data_AF-A0A8X6XBM8-F1
#
_entry.id   AF-A0A8X6XBM8-F1
#
_cell.length_a   1.000
_cell.length_b   1.000
_cell.length_c   1.000
_cell.angle_alpha   90.00
_cell.angle_beta   90.00
_cell.angle_gamma   90.00
#
_symmetry.space_group_name_H-M   'P 1'
#
loop_
_entity.id
_entity.type
_entity.pdbx_description
1 polymer ?
#
loop_
_entity_poly.entity_id
_entity_poly.type
_entity_poly.pdbx_seq_one_letter_code
_entity_poly.pdbx_strand_id
1 'polypeptide(L)'
;MLFLLTALCAEIRPKIRCQLHGLTYLMEVLDLILKDNLSQGNTSACRRIFSKGSRRGRSNQESCNAPCLRDEEVDTAGEVLKVLFNLTVTTDKYGLDEEEEAHYMRLVSILHDIILCDTKTPEKKEYLLSHTIDLLTNMPMSSYEELMTPVVKKDDKNPNVFDGMDMEAINTLLAFLEKRLDKPHKTYKEILSPVLTTLSECARANSVIRKYLKKKVLPPLKDVMNRPEEGTTLRNRLVKLMTSPVFDVKELVADLLFVLCKENVGRLIKYTGYGNAAGLLANRGLMLGGNGDTNYSSDSEDSDTEEYLRFKDKSYNPCRINPVLGCYQEPAPNPMEGMTEEQKEYEAMQLVNMMDKMSRDGLIQPMRVGEDGRPEAVEHILQLQEAILDSNRMNH
;
A
#
# COMPACT_ATOMS: atom_id res chain seq x y z
N MET A 1 8.93 -25.59 -24.37
CA MET A 1 8.43 -26.94 -24.01
C MET A 1 8.19 -27.10 -22.51
N LEU A 2 9.20 -26.89 -21.65
CA LEU A 2 9.04 -27.04 -20.19
C LEU A 2 7.92 -26.16 -19.59
N PHE A 3 7.80 -24.92 -20.06
CA PHE A 3 6.68 -24.03 -19.70
C PHE A 3 5.31 -24.65 -20.01
N LEU A 4 5.09 -25.14 -21.23
CA LEU A 4 3.81 -25.73 -21.63
C LEU A 4 3.48 -26.99 -20.80
N LEU A 5 4.47 -27.84 -20.53
CA LEU A 5 4.28 -29.03 -19.70
C LEU A 5 3.89 -28.66 -18.27
N THR A 6 4.57 -27.68 -17.67
CA THR A 6 4.27 -27.24 -16.30
C THR A 6 2.97 -26.44 -16.20
N ALA A 7 2.59 -25.71 -17.26
CA ALA A 7 1.35 -24.96 -17.32
C ALA A 7 0.13 -25.90 -17.43
N LEU A 8 0.16 -26.85 -18.37
CA LEU A 8 -0.98 -27.69 -18.72
C LEU A 8 -1.13 -28.94 -17.82
N CYS A 9 -0.03 -29.46 -17.26
CA CYS A 9 -0.04 -30.68 -16.47
C CYS A 9 0.40 -30.41 -15.02
N ALA A 10 -0.58 -30.09 -14.15
CA ALA A 10 -0.31 -29.79 -12.75
C ALA A 10 0.38 -30.94 -11.99
N GLU A 11 0.11 -32.19 -12.37
CA GLU A 11 0.70 -33.40 -11.77
C GLU A 11 2.22 -33.51 -11.95
N ILE A 12 2.77 -32.84 -12.96
CA ILE A 12 4.20 -32.90 -13.27
C ILE A 12 4.98 -31.88 -12.42
N ARG A 13 4.33 -30.82 -11.93
CA ARG A 13 4.96 -29.75 -11.13
C ARG A 13 5.71 -30.28 -9.90
N PRO A 14 5.12 -31.11 -9.01
CA PRO A 14 5.84 -31.61 -7.84
C PRO A 14 7.00 -32.55 -8.22
N LYS A 15 6.87 -33.32 -9.31
CA LYS A 15 7.97 -34.17 -9.81
C LYS A 15 9.16 -33.31 -10.28
N ILE A 16 8.89 -32.27 -11.08
CA ILE A 16 9.94 -31.35 -11.54
C ILE A 16 10.56 -30.61 -10.36
N ARG A 17 9.75 -30.13 -9.42
CA ARG A 17 10.21 -29.36 -8.26
C ARG A 17 11.09 -30.20 -7.33
N CYS A 18 10.56 -31.32 -6.83
CA CYS A 18 11.19 -32.08 -5.74
C CYS A 18 12.10 -33.22 -6.24
N GLN A 19 11.72 -33.95 -7.30
CA GLN A 19 12.49 -35.12 -7.74
C GLN A 19 13.60 -34.77 -8.74
N LEU A 20 13.41 -33.71 -9.53
CA LEU A 20 14.37 -33.27 -10.55
C LEU A 20 15.13 -32.01 -10.14
N HIS A 21 14.97 -31.54 -8.89
CA HIS A 21 15.58 -30.29 -8.39
C HIS A 21 15.40 -29.10 -9.35
N GLY A 22 14.24 -29.04 -10.01
CA GLY A 22 13.98 -28.08 -11.08
C GLY A 22 14.07 -26.64 -10.62
N LEU A 23 13.73 -26.36 -9.35
CA LEU A 23 13.90 -25.04 -8.75
C LEU A 23 15.37 -24.61 -8.77
N THR A 24 16.26 -25.46 -8.28
CA THR A 24 17.72 -25.20 -8.21
C THR A 24 18.34 -25.02 -9.58
N TYR A 25 18.05 -25.90 -10.53
CA TYR A 25 18.60 -25.77 -11.89
C TYR A 25 18.11 -24.52 -12.60
N LEU A 26 16.82 -24.17 -12.48
CA LEU A 26 16.28 -22.96 -13.11
C LEU A 26 16.85 -21.68 -12.47
N MET A 27 17.08 -21.68 -11.15
CA MET A 27 17.82 -20.60 -10.48
C MET A 27 19.24 -20.47 -11.01
N GLU A 28 19.97 -21.58 -11.19
CA GLU A 28 21.32 -21.56 -11.76
C GLU A 28 21.35 -21.04 -13.19
N VAL A 29 20.34 -21.36 -14.00
CA VAL A 29 20.20 -20.80 -15.35
C VAL A 29 20.04 -19.27 -15.30
N LEU A 30 19.19 -18.75 -14.41
CA LEU A 30 19.04 -17.29 -14.23
C LEU A 30 20.36 -16.65 -13.76
N ASP A 31 21.03 -17.26 -12.78
CA ASP A 31 22.35 -16.82 -12.31
C ASP A 31 23.39 -16.76 -13.43
N LEU A 32 23.42 -17.75 -14.30
CA LEU A 32 24.35 -17.80 -15.44
C LEU A 32 24.04 -16.68 -16.44
N ILE A 33 22.77 -16.46 -16.75
CA ILE A 33 22.34 -15.35 -17.62
C ILE A 33 22.81 -14.01 -17.05
N LEU A 34 22.67 -13.79 -15.74
CA LEU A 34 23.14 -12.56 -15.09
C LEU A 34 24.68 -12.44 -15.07
N LYS A 35 25.40 -13.54 -14.79
CA LYS A 35 26.87 -13.55 -14.72
C LYS A 35 27.54 -13.36 -16.08
N ASP A 36 26.96 -13.91 -17.16
CA ASP A 36 27.48 -13.74 -18.51
C ASP A 36 27.41 -12.27 -18.98
N ASN A 37 26.45 -11.51 -18.47
CA ASN A 37 26.36 -10.07 -18.71
C ASN A 37 27.46 -9.28 -17.98
N LEU A 38 27.84 -9.70 -16.77
CA LEU A 38 28.95 -9.11 -16.02
C LEU A 38 30.32 -9.44 -16.61
N SER A 39 30.46 -10.60 -17.27
CA SER A 39 31.71 -11.07 -17.87
C SER A 39 31.95 -10.49 -19.29
N GLN A 40 30.90 -10.25 -20.08
CA GLN A 40 31.00 -9.66 -21.43
C GLN A 40 31.26 -8.14 -21.42
N GLY A 41 30.97 -7.44 -20.32
CA GLY A 41 31.38 -6.04 -20.10
C GLY A 41 32.88 -5.84 -19.84
N ASN A 42 33.70 -6.89 -19.95
CA ASN A 42 35.06 -6.94 -19.45
C ASN A 42 36.17 -7.18 -20.48
N THR A 43 36.01 -6.68 -21.71
CA THR A 43 37.19 -6.31 -22.52
C THR A 43 37.70 -4.95 -22.03
N SER A 44 38.57 -5.02 -21.01
CA SER A 44 39.52 -3.99 -20.57
C SER A 44 39.05 -2.78 -19.74
N ALA A 45 37.89 -2.78 -19.06
CA ALA A 45 37.62 -1.77 -18.02
C ALA A 45 36.47 -2.04 -17.01
N CYS A 46 36.36 -3.19 -16.33
CA CYS A 46 35.74 -3.26 -14.98
C CYS A 46 35.79 -4.68 -14.38
N ARG A 47 36.94 -5.12 -13.86
CA ARG A 47 36.90 -6.02 -12.69
C ARG A 47 36.42 -5.19 -11.50
N ARG A 48 35.12 -4.94 -11.43
CA ARG A 48 34.43 -4.63 -10.18
C ARG A 48 33.65 -5.88 -9.80
N ILE A 49 34.39 -6.82 -9.22
CA ILE A 49 33.88 -7.56 -8.06
C ILE A 49 33.25 -6.49 -7.16
N PHE A 50 32.03 -6.72 -6.66
CA PHE A 50 31.35 -5.93 -5.62
C PHE A 50 32.21 -5.84 -4.36
N SER A 51 33.29 -5.08 -4.48
CA SER A 51 34.32 -4.80 -3.51
C SER A 51 34.54 -3.29 -3.54
N LYS A 52 34.62 -2.74 -2.34
CA LYS A 52 34.76 -1.31 -2.03
C LYS A 52 35.81 -0.63 -2.93
N GLY A 53 35.38 0.37 -3.70
CA GLY A 53 36.29 1.31 -4.38
C GLY A 53 35.56 2.07 -5.49
N SER A 54 35.08 3.29 -5.23
CA SER A 54 35.72 4.53 -5.67
C SER A 54 36.08 4.56 -7.16
N ARG A 55 35.33 5.36 -7.92
CA ARG A 55 35.82 6.39 -8.87
C ARG A 55 34.66 6.90 -9.71
N ARG A 56 34.41 8.21 -9.67
CA ARG A 56 34.63 9.08 -10.84
C ARG A 56 34.30 10.53 -10.52
N GLY A 57 35.34 11.36 -10.58
CA GLY A 57 35.22 12.75 -10.95
C GLY A 57 35.54 12.93 -12.43
N ARG A 58 34.84 13.89 -13.04
CA ARG A 58 35.13 14.66 -14.25
C ARG A 58 35.03 14.02 -15.65
N SER A 59 33.99 14.47 -16.34
CA SER A 59 33.94 15.03 -17.71
C SER A 59 34.83 14.41 -18.80
N ASN A 60 34.21 13.58 -19.64
CA ASN A 60 34.23 13.74 -21.10
C ASN A 60 33.23 12.76 -21.74
N GLN A 61 32.67 13.14 -22.88
CA GLN A 61 31.79 12.32 -23.72
C GLN A 61 32.47 11.00 -24.11
N GLU A 62 32.13 9.92 -23.42
CA GLU A 62 32.39 8.54 -23.83
C GLU A 62 31.15 7.72 -23.49
N SER A 63 30.52 7.13 -24.50
CA SER A 63 29.37 6.23 -24.38
C SER A 63 29.72 5.05 -23.50
N CYS A 64 29.29 5.09 -22.25
CA CYS A 64 29.40 3.99 -21.30
C CYS A 64 28.40 2.88 -21.70
N ASN A 65 28.88 1.84 -22.38
CA ASN A 65 28.12 0.60 -22.52
C ASN A 65 27.98 -0.05 -21.14
N ALA A 66 26.91 0.29 -20.42
CA ALA A 66 26.50 -0.45 -19.24
C ALA A 66 26.22 -1.91 -19.66
N PRO A 67 26.55 -2.91 -18.82
CA PRO A 67 26.17 -4.29 -19.08
C PRO A 67 24.64 -4.36 -19.15
N CYS A 68 24.10 -4.72 -20.31
CA CYS A 68 22.66 -4.85 -20.54
C CYS A 68 22.36 -6.22 -21.14
N LEU A 69 21.27 -6.83 -20.67
CA LEU A 69 20.81 -8.14 -21.14
C LEU A 69 20.47 -8.07 -22.63
N ARG A 70 20.93 -9.08 -23.38
CA ARG A 70 20.59 -9.25 -24.80
C ARG A 70 19.14 -9.73 -24.93
N ASP A 71 18.48 -9.41 -26.04
CA ASP A 71 17.07 -9.75 -26.24
C ASP A 71 16.79 -11.26 -26.11
N GLU A 72 17.70 -12.11 -26.60
CA GLU A 72 17.62 -13.57 -26.48
C GLU A 72 17.74 -14.05 -25.02
N GLU A 73 18.57 -13.37 -24.21
CA GLU A 73 18.74 -13.65 -22.79
C GLU A 73 17.50 -13.22 -22.00
N VAL A 74 16.91 -12.07 -22.35
CA VAL A 74 15.65 -11.61 -21.75
C VAL A 74 14.51 -12.59 -22.06
N ASP A 75 14.42 -13.07 -23.31
CA ASP A 75 13.39 -14.04 -23.68
C ASP A 75 13.59 -15.37 -22.94
N THR A 76 14.84 -15.84 -22.85
CA THR A 76 15.17 -17.07 -22.11
C THR A 76 14.87 -16.93 -20.63
N ALA A 77 15.28 -15.82 -20.00
CA ALA A 77 14.99 -15.52 -18.61
C ALA A 77 13.48 -15.43 -18.36
N GLY A 78 12.72 -14.79 -19.28
CA GLY A 78 11.27 -14.72 -19.21
C GLY A 78 10.61 -16.10 -19.24
N GLU A 79 11.07 -17.01 -20.11
CA GLU A 79 10.56 -18.38 -20.15
C GLU A 79 10.90 -19.16 -18.86
N VAL A 80 12.10 -18.98 -18.32
CA VAL A 80 12.52 -19.60 -17.05
C VAL A 80 11.67 -19.09 -15.89
N LEU A 81 11.43 -17.77 -15.80
CA LEU A 81 10.56 -17.16 -14.78
C LEU A 81 9.13 -17.69 -14.84
N LYS A 82 8.56 -17.90 -16.03
CA LYS A 82 7.24 -18.52 -16.19
C LYS A 82 7.19 -19.96 -15.67
N VAL A 83 8.23 -20.75 -15.93
CA VAL A 83 8.33 -22.13 -15.40
C VAL A 83 8.43 -22.08 -13.87
N LEU A 84 9.29 -21.22 -13.33
CA LEU A 84 9.44 -21.03 -11.88
C LEU A 84 8.13 -20.61 -11.23
N PHE A 85 7.35 -19.73 -11.87
CA PHE A 85 6.03 -19.35 -11.40
C PHE A 85 5.11 -20.57 -11.30
N ASN A 86 5.01 -21.37 -12.37
CA ASN A 86 4.18 -22.58 -12.36
C ASN A 86 4.60 -23.59 -11.28
N LEU A 87 5.90 -23.73 -11.01
CA LEU A 87 6.42 -24.64 -9.98
C LEU A 87 6.15 -24.15 -8.56
N THR A 88 6.00 -22.84 -8.37
CA THR A 88 5.84 -22.22 -7.04
C THR A 88 4.38 -21.97 -6.65
N VAL A 89 3.46 -21.84 -7.61
CA VAL A 89 2.02 -21.55 -7.37
C VAL A 89 1.33 -22.49 -6.37
N THR A 90 1.68 -23.79 -6.36
CA THR A 90 0.99 -24.81 -5.54
C THR A 90 1.73 -25.16 -4.26
N THR A 91 2.75 -24.37 -3.88
CA THR A 91 3.55 -24.65 -2.68
C THR A 91 2.89 -24.04 -1.46
N ASP A 92 2.83 -24.81 -0.37
CA ASP A 92 2.43 -24.23 0.91
C ASP A 92 3.51 -23.24 1.36
N LYS A 93 3.10 -22.03 1.70
CA LYS A 93 3.99 -20.96 2.13
C LYS A 93 4.25 -21.02 3.64
N TYR A 94 3.51 -21.86 4.34
CA TYR A 94 3.57 -22.01 5.79
C TYR A 94 4.18 -23.38 6.14
N GLY A 95 5.24 -23.37 6.96
CA GLY A 95 5.90 -24.61 7.38
C GLY A 95 6.91 -25.17 6.36
N LEU A 96 7.61 -24.28 5.64
CA LEU A 96 8.76 -24.65 4.83
C LEU A 96 9.89 -25.19 5.71
N ASP A 97 10.70 -26.09 5.16
CA ASP A 97 11.94 -26.52 5.83
C ASP A 97 13.08 -25.50 5.61
N GLU A 98 14.16 -25.62 6.40
CA GLU A 98 15.30 -24.69 6.33
C GLU A 98 15.97 -24.67 4.94
N GLU A 99 15.92 -25.78 4.19
CA GLU A 99 16.52 -25.90 2.86
C GLU A 99 15.67 -25.17 1.80
N GLU A 100 14.35 -25.37 1.83
CA GLU A 100 13.38 -24.68 1.00
C GLU A 100 13.39 -23.17 1.27
N GLU A 101 13.44 -22.75 2.54
CA GLU A 101 13.57 -21.33 2.90
C GLU A 101 14.84 -20.72 2.31
N ALA A 102 15.99 -21.40 2.41
CA ALA A 102 17.24 -20.95 1.81
C ALA A 102 17.16 -20.86 0.28
N HIS A 103 16.46 -21.80 -0.37
CA HIS A 103 16.21 -21.75 -1.81
C HIS A 103 15.35 -20.54 -2.20
N TYR A 104 14.30 -20.22 -1.44
CA TYR A 104 13.46 -19.05 -1.70
C TYR A 104 14.21 -17.73 -1.45
N MET A 105 15.02 -17.63 -0.40
CA MET A 105 15.88 -16.46 -0.17
C MET A 105 16.84 -16.24 -1.34
N ARG A 106 17.53 -17.30 -1.79
CA ARG A 106 18.39 -17.23 -2.98
C ARG A 106 17.62 -16.82 -4.23
N LEU A 107 16.41 -17.38 -4.43
CA LEU A 107 15.58 -17.00 -5.57
C LEU A 107 15.24 -15.51 -5.53
N VAL A 108 14.81 -14.97 -4.39
CA VAL A 108 14.49 -13.53 -4.26
C VAL A 108 15.71 -12.65 -4.49
N SER A 109 16.90 -13.07 -4.05
CA SER A 109 18.16 -12.38 -4.37
C SER A 109 18.42 -12.31 -5.88
N ILE A 110 18.18 -13.40 -6.62
CA ILE A 110 18.26 -13.42 -8.09
C ILE A 110 17.20 -12.49 -8.71
N LEU A 111 15.98 -12.50 -8.18
CA LEU A 111 14.90 -11.62 -8.66
C LEU A 111 15.20 -10.15 -8.41
N HIS A 112 15.81 -9.81 -7.28
CA HIS A 112 16.33 -8.47 -6.98
C HIS A 112 17.30 -8.01 -8.09
N ASP A 113 18.27 -8.85 -8.43
CA ASP A 113 19.25 -8.53 -9.47
C ASP A 113 18.59 -8.38 -10.85
N ILE A 114 17.60 -9.22 -11.17
CA ILE A 114 16.79 -9.12 -12.40
C ILE A 114 16.03 -7.78 -12.46
N ILE A 115 15.46 -7.31 -11.34
CA ILE A 115 14.75 -6.02 -11.28
C ILE A 115 15.68 -4.85 -11.60
N LEU A 116 16.92 -4.91 -11.11
CA LEU A 116 17.92 -3.86 -11.29
C LEU A 116 18.68 -3.95 -12.62
N CYS A 117 18.57 -5.06 -13.34
CA CYS A 117 19.23 -5.21 -14.63
C CYS A 117 18.70 -4.24 -15.69
N ASP A 118 19.63 -3.77 -16.53
CA ASP A 118 19.30 -2.99 -17.72
C ASP A 118 19.12 -3.91 -18.93
N THR A 119 18.17 -3.55 -19.79
CA THR A 119 17.88 -4.23 -21.04
C THR A 119 18.03 -3.25 -22.19
N LYS A 120 18.24 -3.76 -23.42
CA LYS A 120 18.39 -2.91 -24.61
C LYS A 120 17.20 -1.99 -24.86
N THR A 121 15.99 -2.49 -24.60
CA THR A 121 14.75 -1.74 -24.83
C THR A 121 13.90 -1.67 -23.56
N PRO A 122 13.17 -0.56 -23.33
CA PRO A 122 12.29 -0.43 -22.17
C PRO A 122 11.11 -1.41 -22.19
N GLU A 123 10.68 -1.87 -23.37
CA GLU A 123 9.63 -2.89 -23.51
C GLU A 123 10.10 -4.25 -22.98
N LYS A 124 11.36 -4.63 -23.25
CA LYS A 124 11.98 -5.85 -22.72
C LYS A 124 12.18 -5.76 -21.21
N LYS A 125 12.52 -4.58 -20.68
CA LYS A 125 12.57 -4.34 -19.22
C LYS A 125 11.21 -4.58 -18.59
N GLU A 126 10.15 -4.01 -19.18
CA GLU A 126 8.78 -4.17 -18.68
C GLU A 126 8.29 -5.62 -18.76
N TYR A 127 8.63 -6.35 -19.83
CA TYR A 127 8.34 -7.78 -19.97
C TYR A 127 8.98 -8.60 -18.84
N LEU A 128 10.28 -8.39 -18.60
CA LEU A 128 11.04 -9.10 -17.57
C LEU A 128 10.52 -8.76 -16.16
N LEU A 129 10.28 -7.48 -15.88
CA LEU A 129 9.70 -7.02 -14.62
C LEU A 129 8.31 -7.63 -14.38
N SER A 130 7.47 -7.75 -15.41
CA SER A 130 6.14 -8.35 -15.27
C SER A 130 6.23 -9.77 -14.72
N HIS A 131 7.05 -10.63 -15.33
CA HIS A 131 7.17 -12.04 -14.91
C HIS A 131 7.94 -12.21 -13.60
N THR A 132 8.85 -11.28 -13.31
CA THR A 132 9.52 -11.22 -12.01
C THR A 132 8.53 -10.89 -10.89
N ILE A 133 7.64 -9.91 -11.12
CA ILE A 133 6.58 -9.54 -10.17
C ILE A 133 5.59 -10.70 -9.99
N ASP A 134 5.18 -11.35 -11.07
CA ASP A 134 4.30 -12.52 -11.01
C ASP A 134 4.92 -13.61 -10.12
N LEU A 135 6.21 -13.91 -10.29
CA LEU A 135 6.93 -14.87 -9.45
C LEU A 135 7.04 -14.42 -7.99
N LEU A 136 7.29 -13.13 -7.73
CA LEU A 136 7.35 -12.58 -6.37
C LEU A 136 6.05 -12.82 -5.60
N THR A 137 4.87 -12.82 -6.25
CA THR A 137 3.60 -13.10 -5.56
C THR A 137 3.55 -14.48 -4.88
N ASN A 138 4.38 -15.43 -5.32
CA ASN A 138 4.44 -16.78 -4.77
C ASN A 138 5.49 -16.93 -3.67
N MET A 139 6.31 -15.91 -3.39
CA MET A 139 7.42 -16.01 -2.45
C MET A 139 6.94 -15.95 -0.98
N PRO A 140 7.61 -16.65 -0.05
CA PRO A 140 7.30 -16.61 1.38
C PRO A 140 7.74 -15.28 2.01
N MET A 141 7.11 -14.93 3.12
CA MET A 141 7.32 -13.63 3.79
C MET A 141 8.76 -13.40 4.26
N SER A 142 9.44 -14.45 4.72
CA SER A 142 10.84 -14.41 5.15
C SER A 142 11.80 -14.00 4.04
N SER A 143 11.49 -14.34 2.79
CA SER A 143 12.40 -14.12 1.65
C SER A 143 12.46 -12.67 1.16
N TYR A 144 11.48 -11.82 1.47
CA TYR A 144 11.46 -10.43 1.00
C TYR A 144 12.56 -9.54 1.59
N GLU A 145 13.27 -9.97 2.63
CA GLU A 145 14.43 -9.26 3.16
C GLU A 145 15.53 -9.10 2.09
N GLU A 146 15.69 -10.10 1.21
CA GLU A 146 16.67 -10.12 0.12
C GLU A 146 16.38 -9.12 -1.01
N LEU A 147 15.21 -8.47 -1.02
CA LEU A 147 14.92 -7.36 -1.93
C LEU A 147 15.61 -6.05 -1.53
N MET A 148 16.24 -6.00 -0.35
CA MET A 148 16.97 -4.83 0.12
C MET A 148 18.45 -5.17 0.23
N THR A 149 19.30 -4.23 -0.14
CA THR A 149 20.75 -4.38 0.01
C THR A 149 21.29 -3.38 1.03
N PRO A 150 22.11 -3.81 2.03
CA PRO A 150 22.70 -2.89 2.98
C PRO A 150 23.70 -1.95 2.28
N VAL A 151 23.56 -0.65 2.54
CA VAL A 151 24.37 0.37 1.88
C VAL A 151 25.77 0.40 2.49
N VAL A 152 26.77 -0.07 1.73
CA VAL A 152 28.18 -0.13 2.18
C VAL A 152 28.84 1.26 2.24
N LYS A 153 28.30 2.26 1.54
CA LYS A 153 28.78 3.66 1.54
C LYS A 153 27.60 4.62 1.49
N LYS A 154 27.49 5.50 2.50
CA LYS A 154 26.54 6.63 2.48
C LYS A 154 26.96 7.61 1.37
N ASP A 155 26.46 7.40 0.16
CA ASP A 155 26.41 8.47 -0.83
C ASP A 155 25.14 9.29 -0.54
N ASP A 156 25.30 10.50 0.00
CA ASP A 156 24.19 11.40 0.38
C ASP A 156 23.29 11.83 -0.81
N LYS A 157 23.56 11.34 -2.02
CA LYS A 157 22.86 11.71 -3.26
C LYS A 157 21.89 10.66 -3.79
N ASN A 158 21.87 9.43 -3.27
CA ASN A 158 20.91 8.43 -3.75
C ASN A 158 19.54 8.62 -3.05
N PRO A 159 18.48 9.06 -3.75
CA PRO A 159 17.16 9.30 -3.14
C PRO A 159 16.45 8.01 -2.70
N ASN A 160 16.99 6.84 -3.05
CA ASN A 160 16.41 5.53 -2.76
C ASN A 160 17.06 4.85 -1.53
N VAL A 161 17.95 5.53 -0.82
CA VAL A 161 18.49 5.01 0.45
C VAL A 161 17.54 5.35 1.60
N PHE A 162 17.13 4.34 2.36
CA PHE A 162 16.26 4.50 3.52
C PHE A 162 16.71 3.60 4.66
N ASP A 163 16.89 4.17 5.85
CA ASP A 163 17.32 3.44 7.06
C ASP A 163 18.61 2.61 6.88
N GLY A 164 19.54 3.08 6.03
CA GLY A 164 20.79 2.36 5.74
C GLY A 164 20.67 1.22 4.72
N MET A 165 19.48 1.00 4.16
CA MET A 165 19.20 0.01 3.12
C MET A 165 18.95 0.70 1.77
N ASP A 166 19.35 0.05 0.69
CA ASP A 166 19.04 0.45 -0.68
C ASP A 166 17.65 -0.07 -1.06
N MET A 167 16.77 0.84 -1.46
CA MET A 167 15.39 0.56 -1.85
C MET A 167 15.17 0.72 -3.36
N GLU A 168 16.23 0.70 -4.17
CA GLU A 168 16.12 0.86 -5.62
C GLU A 168 15.21 -0.19 -6.27
N ALA A 169 15.27 -1.46 -5.84
CA ALA A 169 14.38 -2.50 -6.35
C ALA A 169 12.90 -2.21 -6.03
N ILE A 170 12.61 -1.84 -4.78
CA ILE A 170 11.26 -1.45 -4.34
C ILE A 170 10.77 -0.19 -5.07
N ASN A 171 11.65 0.79 -5.32
CA ASN A 171 11.33 1.98 -6.07
C ASN A 171 11.00 1.65 -7.53
N THR A 172 11.71 0.71 -8.15
CA THR A 172 11.42 0.20 -9.49
C THR A 172 10.05 -0.49 -9.55
N LEU A 173 9.69 -1.30 -8.53
CA LEU A 173 8.36 -1.89 -8.42
C LEU A 173 7.25 -0.82 -8.29
N LEU A 174 7.51 0.24 -7.53
CA LEU A 174 6.56 1.35 -7.38
C LEU A 174 6.40 2.15 -8.68
N ALA A 175 7.49 2.42 -9.39
CA ALA A 175 7.47 3.06 -10.70
C ALA A 175 6.75 2.20 -11.74
N PHE A 176 6.89 0.87 -11.65
CA PHE A 176 6.14 -0.06 -12.48
C PHE A 176 4.64 0.03 -12.19
N LEU A 177 4.22 0.09 -10.92
CA LEU A 177 2.81 0.32 -10.55
C LEU A 177 2.29 1.63 -11.14
N GLU A 178 3.01 2.74 -10.99
CA GLU A 178 2.64 4.05 -11.55
C GLU A 178 2.43 3.98 -13.08
N LYS A 179 3.37 3.36 -13.80
CA LYS A 179 3.26 3.16 -15.25
C LYS A 179 2.07 2.29 -15.64
N ARG A 180 1.74 1.26 -14.84
CA ARG A 180 0.57 0.40 -15.08
C ARG A 180 -0.75 1.12 -14.80
N LEU A 181 -0.78 2.07 -13.87
CA LEU A 181 -1.95 2.91 -13.60
C LEU A 181 -2.27 3.86 -14.77
N ASP A 182 -1.30 4.19 -15.63
CA ASP A 182 -1.52 5.06 -16.81
C ASP A 182 -2.24 4.34 -17.96
N LYS A 183 -2.30 3.00 -17.92
CA LYS A 183 -2.97 2.19 -18.94
C LYS A 183 -4.51 2.29 -18.81
N PRO A 184 -5.30 1.95 -19.85
CA PRO A 184 -6.75 2.00 -19.79
C PRO A 184 -7.35 0.96 -18.82
N HIS A 185 -8.45 1.33 -18.16
CA HIS A 185 -9.11 0.59 -17.07
C HIS A 185 -9.55 -0.86 -17.38
N LYS A 186 -9.67 -1.24 -18.65
CA LYS A 186 -10.25 -2.55 -19.05
C LYS A 186 -9.42 -3.76 -18.62
N THR A 187 -8.12 -3.59 -18.38
CA THR A 187 -7.19 -4.70 -18.07
C THR A 187 -6.58 -4.56 -16.67
N TYR A 188 -7.20 -3.76 -15.79
CA TYR A 188 -6.62 -3.45 -14.47
C TYR A 188 -6.48 -4.66 -13.57
N LYS A 189 -7.41 -5.61 -13.62
CA LYS A 189 -7.33 -6.82 -12.81
C LYS A 189 -6.03 -7.59 -13.09
N GLU A 190 -5.79 -7.97 -14.34
CA GLU A 190 -4.62 -8.80 -14.68
C GLU A 190 -3.30 -8.04 -14.51
N ILE A 191 -3.32 -6.72 -14.72
CA ILE A 191 -2.10 -5.91 -14.75
C ILE A 191 -1.70 -5.40 -13.36
N LEU A 192 -2.67 -5.02 -12.52
CA LEU A 192 -2.39 -4.39 -11.23
C LEU A 192 -2.32 -5.41 -10.09
N SER A 193 -3.05 -6.54 -10.19
CA SER A 193 -3.12 -7.49 -9.07
C SER A 193 -1.75 -8.00 -8.64
N PRO A 194 -0.86 -8.48 -9.53
CA PRO A 194 0.44 -9.00 -9.10
C PRO A 194 1.29 -7.95 -8.39
N VAL A 195 1.38 -6.74 -8.92
CA VAL A 195 2.20 -5.67 -8.33
C VAL A 195 1.63 -5.16 -7.01
N LEU A 196 0.31 -5.01 -6.89
CA LEU A 196 -0.34 -4.60 -5.64
C LEU A 196 -0.14 -5.66 -4.55
N THR A 197 -0.35 -6.94 -4.88
CA THR A 197 -0.12 -8.06 -3.96
C THR A 197 1.33 -8.10 -3.49
N THR A 198 2.30 -8.06 -4.41
CA THR A 198 3.73 -8.08 -4.05
C THR A 198 4.10 -6.90 -3.16
N LEU A 199 3.66 -5.68 -3.46
CA LEU A 199 3.93 -4.52 -2.60
C LEU A 199 3.30 -4.64 -1.21
N SER A 200 2.08 -5.18 -1.11
CA SER A 200 1.41 -5.43 0.18
C SER A 200 2.16 -6.47 1.02
N GLU A 201 2.55 -7.59 0.42
CA GLU A 201 3.29 -8.65 1.11
C GLU A 201 4.68 -8.18 1.54
N CYS A 202 5.42 -7.48 0.67
CA CYS A 202 6.71 -6.86 1.04
C CYS A 202 6.56 -5.88 2.23
N ALA A 203 5.48 -5.09 2.24
CA ALA A 203 5.20 -4.14 3.31
C ALA A 203 4.75 -4.81 4.62
N ARG A 204 4.07 -5.96 4.58
CA ARG A 204 3.77 -6.76 5.78
C ARG A 204 5.03 -7.42 6.32
N ALA A 205 5.85 -7.99 5.45
CA ALA A 205 7.05 -8.74 5.81
C ALA A 205 8.12 -7.86 6.48
N ASN A 206 8.41 -6.69 5.89
CA ASN A 206 9.50 -5.84 6.39
C ASN A 206 9.04 -4.42 6.73
N SER A 207 9.35 -4.00 7.96
CA SER A 207 8.97 -2.67 8.46
C SER A 207 9.69 -1.52 7.75
N VAL A 208 10.92 -1.73 7.29
CA VAL A 208 11.72 -0.72 6.58
C VAL A 208 11.11 -0.47 5.19
N ILE A 209 10.76 -1.54 4.47
CA ILE A 209 10.05 -1.46 3.19
C ILE A 209 8.72 -0.72 3.37
N ARG A 210 7.94 -1.08 4.39
CA ARG A 210 6.66 -0.42 4.69
C ARG A 210 6.81 1.08 4.95
N LYS A 211 7.80 1.49 5.76
CA LYS A 211 8.07 2.90 6.05
C LYS A 211 8.50 3.65 4.78
N TYR A 212 9.34 3.04 3.94
CA TYR A 212 9.75 3.60 2.66
C TYR A 212 8.55 3.79 1.71
N LEU A 213 7.73 2.76 1.52
CA LEU A 213 6.52 2.81 0.71
C LEU A 213 5.52 3.83 1.25
N LYS A 214 5.28 3.87 2.57
CA LYS A 214 4.45 4.89 3.21
C LYS A 214 4.95 6.30 2.90
N LYS A 215 6.27 6.55 2.97
CA LYS A 215 6.86 7.86 2.66
C LYS A 215 6.63 8.29 1.20
N LYS A 216 6.65 7.34 0.25
CA LYS A 216 6.44 7.60 -1.19
C LYS A 216 4.96 7.70 -1.57
N VAL A 217 4.13 6.78 -1.08
CA VAL A 217 2.70 6.66 -1.43
C VAL A 217 1.82 7.58 -0.58
N LEU A 218 2.08 7.67 0.73
CA LEU A 218 1.31 8.42 1.72
C LEU A 218 2.19 9.45 2.44
N PRO A 219 2.76 10.42 1.71
CA PRO A 219 3.58 11.46 2.33
C PRO A 219 2.76 12.24 3.38
N PRO A 220 3.42 12.84 4.39
CA PRO A 220 2.75 13.65 5.39
C PRO A 220 1.83 14.70 4.73
N LEU A 221 0.59 14.78 5.23
CA LEU A 221 -0.46 15.59 4.61
C LEU A 221 -0.08 17.07 4.63
N LYS A 222 -0.09 17.70 3.45
CA LYS A 222 0.03 19.15 3.31
C LYS A 222 -1.32 19.68 2.85
N ASP A 223 -1.74 19.26 1.67
CA ASP A 223 -3.07 19.55 1.15
C ASP A 223 -4.16 18.75 1.88
N VAL A 224 -4.99 19.47 2.64
CA VAL A 224 -6.21 18.99 3.29
C VAL A 224 -7.48 19.62 2.72
N MET A 225 -7.36 20.48 1.70
CA MET A 225 -8.51 21.21 1.16
C MET A 225 -9.28 20.39 0.15
N ASN A 226 -8.56 19.69 -0.73
CA ASN A 226 -9.16 18.85 -1.76
C ASN A 226 -9.51 17.46 -1.22
N ARG A 227 -10.45 16.78 -1.88
CA ARG A 227 -10.80 15.41 -1.48
C ARG A 227 -9.63 14.45 -1.72
N PRO A 228 -9.48 13.40 -0.91
CA PRO A 228 -8.41 12.41 -1.08
C PRO A 228 -8.37 11.74 -2.47
N GLU A 229 -9.50 11.56 -3.14
CA GLU A 229 -9.59 11.00 -4.50
C GLU A 229 -9.34 12.03 -5.62
N GLU A 230 -9.31 13.33 -5.29
CA GLU A 230 -9.10 14.42 -6.25
C GLU A 230 -7.61 14.77 -6.33
N GLY A 231 -7.02 14.61 -7.52
CA GLY A 231 -5.63 14.97 -7.79
C GLY A 231 -4.90 13.95 -8.68
N THR A 232 -3.63 14.23 -8.95
CA THR A 232 -2.78 13.45 -9.85
C THR A 232 -1.71 12.63 -9.13
N THR A 233 -1.56 12.81 -7.80
CA THR A 233 -0.55 12.07 -7.03
C THR A 233 -0.89 10.59 -6.98
N LEU A 234 0.12 9.74 -6.73
CA LEU A 234 -0.07 8.29 -6.58
C LEU A 234 -1.13 7.98 -5.50
N ARG A 235 -1.12 8.70 -4.37
CA ARG A 235 -2.15 8.62 -3.33
C ARG A 235 -3.55 8.79 -3.93
N ASN A 236 -3.79 9.91 -4.62
CA ASN A 236 -5.12 10.23 -5.13
C ASN A 236 -5.62 9.17 -6.10
N ARG A 237 -4.73 8.69 -6.98
CA ARG A 237 -5.03 7.64 -7.96
C ARG A 237 -5.40 6.31 -7.29
N LEU A 238 -4.68 5.92 -6.24
CA LEU A 238 -4.99 4.71 -5.46
C LEU A 238 -6.30 4.87 -4.68
N VAL A 239 -6.52 6.01 -4.00
CA VAL A 239 -7.77 6.26 -3.27
C VAL A 239 -8.98 6.22 -4.21
N LYS A 240 -8.86 6.78 -5.41
CA LYS A 240 -9.89 6.69 -6.46
C LYS A 240 -10.20 5.24 -6.87
N LEU A 241 -9.22 4.33 -6.81
CA LEU A 241 -9.44 2.92 -7.11
C LEU A 241 -10.15 2.15 -5.98
N MET A 242 -10.19 2.66 -4.75
CA MET A 242 -10.94 2.04 -3.65
C MET A 242 -12.45 2.02 -3.92
N THR A 243 -12.95 2.93 -4.75
CA THR A 243 -14.35 3.02 -5.17
C THR A 243 -14.59 2.50 -6.61
N SER A 244 -13.60 1.79 -7.17
CA SER A 244 -13.70 1.14 -8.48
C SER A 244 -14.79 0.06 -8.51
N PRO A 245 -15.50 -0.13 -9.64
CA PRO A 245 -16.46 -1.22 -9.79
C PRO A 245 -15.80 -2.61 -9.82
N VAL A 246 -14.49 -2.70 -10.09
CA VAL A 246 -13.76 -3.97 -10.15
C VAL A 246 -13.40 -4.42 -8.73
N PHE A 247 -14.07 -5.47 -8.24
CA PHE A 247 -13.94 -5.94 -6.85
C PHE A 247 -12.51 -6.31 -6.44
N ASP A 248 -11.79 -7.05 -7.29
CA ASP A 248 -10.43 -7.50 -6.95
C ASP A 248 -9.45 -6.32 -6.80
N VAL A 249 -9.57 -5.32 -7.68
CA VAL A 249 -8.67 -4.15 -7.66
C VAL A 249 -8.97 -3.26 -6.45
N LYS A 250 -10.25 -3.01 -6.14
CA LYS A 250 -10.60 -2.18 -4.96
C LYS A 250 -10.11 -2.83 -3.67
N GLU A 251 -10.18 -4.16 -3.56
CA GLU A 251 -9.75 -4.88 -2.36
C GLU A 251 -8.23 -4.84 -2.21
N LEU A 252 -7.47 -5.10 -3.28
CA LEU A 252 -6.01 -5.07 -3.26
C LEU A 252 -5.45 -3.67 -2.98
N VAL A 253 -6.03 -2.63 -3.56
CA VAL A 253 -5.60 -1.25 -3.30
C VAL A 253 -5.92 -0.84 -1.86
N ALA A 254 -7.11 -1.17 -1.38
CA ALA A 254 -7.50 -0.87 0.00
C ALA A 254 -6.62 -1.63 1.00
N ASP A 255 -6.30 -2.90 0.72
CA ASP A 255 -5.39 -3.69 1.53
C ASP A 255 -3.98 -3.09 1.59
N LEU A 256 -3.40 -2.70 0.44
CA LEU A 256 -2.10 -2.04 0.39
C LEU A 256 -2.08 -0.78 1.26
N LEU A 257 -3.07 0.12 1.10
CA LEU A 257 -3.15 1.35 1.88
C LEU A 257 -3.32 1.08 3.37
N PHE A 258 -4.08 0.04 3.74
CA PHE A 258 -4.29 -0.35 5.13
C PHE A 258 -3.01 -0.90 5.77
N VAL A 259 -2.27 -1.76 5.07
CA VAL A 259 -0.95 -2.27 5.51
C VAL A 259 0.03 -1.11 5.72
N LEU A 260 0.11 -0.16 4.78
CA LEU A 260 0.96 1.03 4.92
C LEU A 260 0.57 1.88 6.14
N CYS A 261 -0.70 1.86 6.54
CA CYS A 261 -1.22 2.52 7.73
C CYS A 261 -1.04 1.71 9.03
N LYS A 262 -0.23 0.64 9.03
CA LYS A 262 -0.09 -0.31 10.15
C LYS A 262 -1.43 -0.93 10.57
N GLU A 263 -2.31 -1.15 9.60
CA GLU A 263 -3.65 -1.72 9.80
C GLU A 263 -4.47 -0.99 10.86
N ASN A 264 -4.26 0.32 10.98
CA ASN A 264 -4.99 1.18 11.90
C ASN A 264 -6.07 1.97 11.14
N VAL A 265 -7.32 1.79 11.55
CA VAL A 265 -8.48 2.40 10.91
C VAL A 265 -8.40 3.94 10.95
N GLY A 266 -8.00 4.52 12.08
CA GLY A 266 -7.88 5.98 12.22
C GLY A 266 -6.84 6.58 11.27
N ARG A 267 -5.69 5.92 11.12
CA ARG A 267 -4.64 6.33 10.18
C ARG A 267 -5.11 6.20 8.73
N LEU A 268 -5.79 5.12 8.39
CA LEU A 268 -6.36 4.95 7.04
C LEU A 268 -7.33 6.09 6.71
N ILE A 269 -8.31 6.33 7.59
CA ILE A 269 -9.33 7.38 7.40
C ILE A 269 -8.69 8.76 7.22
N LYS A 270 -7.61 9.07 7.95
CA LYS A 270 -6.87 10.33 7.79
C LYS A 270 -6.37 10.55 6.36
N TYR A 271 -5.94 9.50 5.66
CA TYR A 271 -5.38 9.62 4.31
C TYR A 271 -6.41 9.40 3.18
N THR A 272 -7.45 8.60 3.42
CA THR A 272 -8.40 8.18 2.38
C THR A 272 -9.78 8.82 2.52
N GLY A 273 -10.14 9.31 3.71
CA GLY A 273 -11.53 9.61 4.08
C GLY A 273 -12.33 8.34 4.35
N TYR A 274 -13.29 8.42 5.28
CA TYR A 274 -14.12 7.28 5.67
C TYR A 274 -15.05 6.84 4.53
N GLY A 275 -15.53 7.76 3.69
CA GLY A 275 -16.38 7.41 2.54
C GLY A 275 -15.71 6.43 1.57
N ASN A 276 -14.43 6.65 1.25
CA ASN A 276 -13.66 5.75 0.40
C ASN A 276 -13.25 4.45 1.14
N ALA A 277 -12.97 4.52 2.44
CA ALA A 277 -12.57 3.37 3.24
C ALA A 277 -13.73 2.46 3.69
N ALA A 278 -14.97 2.95 3.70
CA ALA A 278 -16.12 2.26 4.27
C ALA A 278 -16.32 0.86 3.68
N GLY A 279 -16.10 0.68 2.38
CA GLY A 279 -16.22 -0.64 1.73
C GLY A 279 -15.22 -1.66 2.30
N LEU A 280 -13.96 -1.26 2.50
CA LEU A 280 -12.94 -2.11 3.12
C LEU A 280 -13.27 -2.39 4.59
N LEU A 281 -13.64 -1.35 5.34
CA LEU A 281 -13.94 -1.47 6.77
C LEU A 281 -15.15 -2.36 7.03
N ALA A 282 -16.18 -2.28 6.18
CA ALA A 282 -17.35 -3.15 6.23
C ALA A 282 -16.96 -4.62 5.97
N ASN A 283 -16.18 -4.88 4.93
CA ASN A 283 -15.73 -6.24 4.58
C ASN A 283 -14.86 -6.87 5.68
N ARG A 284 -14.12 -6.06 6.45
CA ARG A 284 -13.26 -6.53 7.55
C ARG A 284 -13.92 -6.47 8.93
N GLY A 285 -15.18 -6.03 9.04
CA GLY A 285 -15.85 -5.87 10.33
C GLY A 285 -15.27 -4.76 11.22
N LEU A 286 -14.51 -3.82 10.65
CA LEU A 286 -13.78 -2.76 11.36
C LEU A 286 -14.51 -1.40 11.33
N MET A 287 -15.81 -1.39 11.05
CA MET A 287 -16.62 -0.16 10.93
C MET A 287 -16.71 0.64 12.24
N LEU A 288 -16.64 -0.05 13.38
CA LEU A 288 -16.64 0.58 14.71
C LEU A 288 -15.23 1.05 15.14
N GLY A 289 -14.25 0.98 14.25
CA GLY A 289 -12.85 1.24 14.54
C GLY A 289 -12.10 0.01 15.04
N GLY A 290 -10.81 0.19 15.33
CA GLY A 290 -9.92 -0.87 15.78
C GLY A 290 -8.63 -0.97 14.98
N ASN A 291 -7.92 -2.06 15.19
CA ASN A 291 -6.71 -2.45 14.47
C ASN A 291 -6.97 -3.79 13.78
N GLY A 292 -6.26 -4.06 12.68
CA GLY A 292 -6.22 -5.40 12.10
C GLY A 292 -5.54 -6.42 13.01
N ASP A 293 -5.58 -7.68 12.60
CA ASP A 293 -5.08 -8.81 13.40
C ASP A 293 -3.55 -8.83 13.53
N THR A 294 -2.83 -8.06 12.73
CA THR A 294 -1.36 -8.10 12.65
C THR A 294 -0.70 -7.25 13.74
N ASN A 295 0.24 -7.84 14.50
CA ASN A 295 0.98 -7.15 15.57
C ASN A 295 2.08 -6.24 15.01
N TYR A 296 1.81 -4.92 14.96
CA TYR A 296 2.80 -3.91 14.61
C TYR A 296 3.46 -3.28 15.85
N SER A 297 4.77 -3.01 15.78
CA SER A 297 5.47 -2.23 16.82
C SER A 297 4.82 -0.86 17.02
N SER A 298 4.57 -0.50 18.28
CA SER A 298 3.81 0.68 18.71
C SER A 298 4.52 2.01 18.44
N ASP A 299 5.68 1.97 17.78
CA ASP A 299 6.49 3.15 17.51
C ASP A 299 5.65 4.18 16.74
N SER A 300 5.33 5.27 17.45
CA SER A 300 4.40 6.30 17.02
C SER A 300 5.15 7.25 16.08
N GLU A 301 5.24 6.87 14.81
CA GLU A 301 5.47 7.85 13.75
C GLU A 301 4.24 8.75 13.70
N ASP A 302 4.28 9.81 14.50
CA ASP A 302 3.35 10.92 14.38
C ASP A 302 3.53 11.52 12.98
N SER A 303 2.54 11.29 12.12
CA SER A 303 2.51 11.83 10.76
C SER A 303 1.69 13.11 10.68
N ASP A 304 1.28 13.66 11.83
CA ASP A 304 0.58 14.93 11.90
C ASP A 304 1.57 16.04 11.54
N THR A 305 1.30 16.73 10.42
CA THR A 305 2.02 17.94 10.03
C THR A 305 1.45 19.13 10.79
N GLU A 306 2.24 20.18 10.97
CA GLU A 306 1.73 21.43 11.56
C GLU A 306 0.50 21.96 10.83
N GLU A 307 0.46 21.83 9.50
CA GLU A 307 -0.68 22.19 8.67
C GLU A 307 -1.92 21.35 9.02
N TYR A 308 -1.78 20.02 9.09
CA TYR A 308 -2.87 19.14 9.48
C TYR A 308 -3.37 19.41 10.91
N LEU A 309 -2.45 19.68 11.85
CA LEU A 309 -2.79 20.01 13.24
C LEU A 309 -3.58 21.33 13.34
N ARG A 310 -3.24 22.35 12.55
CA ARG A 310 -4.00 23.62 12.49
C ARG A 310 -5.47 23.42 12.12
N PHE A 311 -5.77 22.46 11.23
CA PHE A 311 -7.14 22.13 10.81
C PHE A 311 -7.81 21.06 11.69
N LYS A 312 -7.06 20.40 12.58
CA LYS A 312 -7.56 19.38 13.51
C LYS A 312 -7.87 19.97 14.89
N ASP A 313 -7.13 20.99 15.31
CA ASP A 313 -7.27 21.60 16.64
C ASP A 313 -8.56 22.43 16.75
N LYS A 314 -9.40 22.05 17.71
CA LYS A 314 -10.68 22.71 18.03
C LYS A 314 -10.48 24.13 18.54
N SER A 315 -9.29 24.46 19.06
CA SER A 315 -9.01 25.79 19.63
C SER A 315 -8.89 26.89 18.57
N TYR A 316 -8.55 26.55 17.32
CA TYR A 316 -8.17 27.54 16.30
C TYR A 316 -9.11 27.61 15.11
N ASN A 317 -9.87 26.54 14.82
CA ASN A 317 -10.80 26.53 13.70
C ASN A 317 -12.08 25.75 14.04
N PRO A 318 -13.28 26.37 13.98
CA PRO A 318 -14.54 25.63 14.12
C PRO A 318 -14.75 24.59 12.99
N CYS A 319 -13.98 24.70 11.91
CA CYS A 319 -14.04 23.87 10.72
C CYS A 319 -13.01 22.74 10.80
N ARG A 320 -13.42 21.64 11.43
CA ARG A 320 -12.65 20.40 11.50
C ARG A 320 -12.60 19.70 10.13
N ILE A 321 -11.49 19.03 9.82
CA ILE A 321 -11.45 18.03 8.73
C ILE A 321 -12.59 17.03 8.92
N ASN A 322 -13.49 16.95 7.93
CA ASN A 322 -14.64 16.05 7.98
C ASN A 322 -14.12 14.60 7.82
N PRO A 323 -14.26 13.71 8.83
CA PRO A 323 -13.74 12.34 8.73
C PRO A 323 -14.36 11.54 7.59
N VAL A 324 -15.58 11.88 7.17
CA VAL A 324 -16.28 11.23 6.05
C VAL A 324 -15.62 11.57 4.74
N LEU A 325 -15.37 12.86 4.50
CA LEU A 325 -14.81 13.35 3.24
C LEU A 325 -13.28 13.29 3.20
N GLY A 326 -12.61 13.26 4.37
CA GLY A 326 -11.16 13.32 4.49
C GLY A 326 -10.55 14.68 4.12
N CYS A 327 -11.37 15.72 3.93
CA CYS A 327 -10.94 17.07 3.58
C CYS A 327 -11.57 18.12 4.51
N TYR A 328 -11.02 19.33 4.45
CA TYR A 328 -11.56 20.51 5.08
C TYR A 328 -12.92 20.87 4.46
N GLN A 329 -13.86 21.24 5.31
CA GLN A 329 -15.16 21.74 4.88
C GLN A 329 -15.33 23.13 5.48
N GLU A 330 -15.56 24.12 4.63
CA GLU A 330 -15.96 25.45 5.08
C GLU A 330 -17.20 25.33 5.96
N PRO A 331 -17.29 26.13 7.04
CA PRO A 331 -18.43 26.04 7.93
C PRO A 331 -19.67 26.39 7.11
N ALA A 332 -20.69 25.54 7.17
CA ALA A 332 -21.96 25.88 6.57
C ALA A 332 -22.42 27.24 7.15
N PRO A 333 -22.97 28.14 6.33
CA PRO A 333 -23.55 29.37 6.85
C PRO A 333 -24.58 29.01 7.92
N ASN A 334 -24.65 29.80 8.98
CA ASN A 334 -25.56 29.52 10.07
C ASN A 334 -27.00 29.51 9.52
N PRO A 335 -27.74 28.39 9.60
CA PRO A 335 -29.07 28.31 9.02
C PRO A 335 -30.06 29.30 9.67
N MET A 336 -29.74 29.77 10.89
CA MET A 336 -30.51 30.73 11.67
C MET A 336 -30.09 32.19 11.43
N GLU A 337 -29.10 32.43 10.56
CA GLU A 337 -28.59 33.77 10.24
C GLU A 337 -29.61 34.51 9.37
N GLY A 338 -30.12 35.63 9.88
CA GLY A 338 -31.19 36.41 9.23
C GLY A 338 -32.62 36.05 9.67
N MET A 339 -32.81 35.07 10.56
CA MET A 339 -34.12 34.76 11.16
C MET A 339 -34.38 35.62 12.40
N THR A 340 -35.63 36.06 12.58
CA THR A 340 -36.08 36.71 13.82
C THR A 340 -36.20 35.67 14.94
N GLU A 341 -36.14 36.10 16.20
CA GLU A 341 -36.20 35.17 17.34
C GLU A 341 -37.49 34.34 17.37
N GLU A 342 -38.62 34.95 17.00
CA GLU A 342 -39.91 34.26 16.87
C GLU A 342 -39.90 33.16 15.79
N GLN A 343 -39.21 33.41 14.66
CA GLN A 343 -39.04 32.39 13.62
C GLN A 343 -38.18 31.22 14.11
N LYS A 344 -37.13 31.52 14.89
CA LYS A 344 -36.28 30.48 15.47
C LYS A 344 -37.05 29.59 16.44
N GLU A 345 -37.88 30.19 17.29
CA GLU A 345 -38.75 29.45 18.23
C GLU A 345 -39.77 28.58 17.48
N TYR A 346 -40.36 29.10 16.40
CA TYR A 346 -41.30 28.35 15.57
C TYR A 346 -40.65 27.13 14.88
N GLU A 347 -39.46 27.30 14.31
CA GLU A 347 -38.71 26.19 13.70
C GLU A 347 -38.25 25.17 14.74
N ALA A 348 -37.81 25.62 15.93
CA ALA A 348 -37.46 24.75 17.04
C ALA A 348 -38.67 23.89 17.47
N MET A 349 -39.86 24.49 17.56
CA MET A 349 -41.10 23.77 17.90
C MET A 349 -41.48 22.75 16.82
N GLN A 350 -41.29 23.09 15.54
CA GLN A 350 -41.47 22.13 14.45
C GLN A 350 -40.52 20.94 14.56
N LEU A 351 -39.24 21.18 14.89
CA LEU A 351 -38.26 20.11 15.06
C LEU A 351 -38.61 19.18 16.23
N VAL A 352 -39.05 19.75 17.37
CA VAL A 352 -39.52 18.97 18.52
C VAL A 352 -40.71 18.09 18.15
N ASN A 353 -41.69 18.66 17.44
CA ASN A 353 -42.86 17.89 16.98
C ASN A 353 -42.46 16.76 16.01
N MET A 354 -41.47 17.00 15.14
CA MET A 354 -40.99 16.00 14.19
C MET A 354 -40.22 14.87 14.90
N MET A 355 -39.38 15.19 15.89
CA MET A 355 -38.70 14.22 16.74
C MET A 355 -39.70 13.39 17.56
N ASP A 356 -40.68 14.05 18.19
CA ASP A 356 -41.75 13.37 18.95
C ASP A 356 -42.55 12.42 18.05
N LYS A 357 -42.90 12.86 16.83
CA LYS A 357 -43.54 11.99 15.84
C LYS A 357 -42.68 10.77 15.50
N MET A 358 -41.39 10.95 15.21
CA MET A 358 -40.48 9.83 14.92
C MET A 358 -40.33 8.88 16.12
N SER A 359 -40.36 9.41 17.35
CA SER A 359 -40.31 8.61 18.58
C SER A 359 -41.57 7.79 18.77
N ARG A 360 -42.75 8.36 18.52
CA ARG A 360 -44.04 7.65 18.59
C ARG A 360 -44.19 6.60 17.49
N ASP A 361 -43.66 6.88 16.30
CA ASP A 361 -43.62 5.95 15.18
C ASP A 361 -42.58 4.81 15.40
N GLY A 362 -41.81 4.88 16.48
CA GLY A 362 -40.82 3.86 16.86
C GLY A 362 -39.54 3.86 16.02
N LEU A 363 -39.31 4.90 15.21
CA LEU A 363 -38.13 5.04 14.36
C LEU A 363 -36.89 5.48 15.16
N ILE A 364 -37.08 6.27 16.22
CA ILE A 364 -36.01 6.74 17.09
C ILE A 364 -36.40 6.48 18.55
N GLN A 365 -35.41 6.13 19.37
CA GLN A 365 -35.59 5.99 20.82
C GLN A 365 -34.67 6.99 21.53
N PRO A 366 -35.23 8.02 22.20
CA PRO A 366 -34.41 8.96 22.96
C PRO A 366 -33.74 8.24 24.13
N MET A 367 -32.43 8.49 24.31
CA MET A 367 -31.61 7.89 25.35
C MET A 367 -30.78 8.96 26.06
N ARG A 368 -30.57 8.80 27.37
CA ARG A 368 -29.64 9.58 28.21
C ARG A 368 -28.42 8.73 28.55
N VAL A 369 -27.31 9.35 28.93
CA VAL A 369 -26.15 8.61 29.45
C VAL A 369 -26.35 8.40 30.94
N GLY A 370 -26.45 7.14 31.38
CA GLY A 370 -26.52 6.77 32.80
C GLY A 370 -25.21 7.02 33.54
N GLU A 371 -25.23 6.92 34.87
CA GLU A 371 -24.03 7.10 35.72
C GLU A 371 -22.93 6.08 35.42
N ASP A 372 -23.27 4.95 34.82
CA ASP A 372 -22.37 3.88 34.37
C ASP A 372 -21.79 4.11 32.96
N GLY A 373 -22.12 5.24 32.32
CA GLY A 373 -21.69 5.59 30.97
C GLY A 373 -22.45 4.86 29.85
N ARG A 374 -23.52 4.11 30.16
CA ARG A 374 -24.33 3.41 29.15
C ARG A 374 -25.59 4.19 28.79
N PRO A 375 -26.12 4.00 27.57
CA PRO A 375 -27.35 4.66 27.16
C PRO A 375 -28.58 4.04 27.84
N GLU A 376 -29.35 4.86 28.56
CA GLU A 376 -30.63 4.53 29.19
C GLU A 376 -31.78 5.20 28.42
N ALA A 377 -32.88 4.49 28.20
CA ALA A 377 -34.04 5.04 27.50
C ALA A 377 -34.73 6.15 28.31
N VAL A 378 -35.18 7.19 27.62
CA VAL A 378 -35.91 8.33 28.19
C VAL A 378 -37.34 8.29 27.68
N GLU A 379 -38.32 8.54 28.55
CA GLU A 379 -39.74 8.44 28.17
C GLU A 379 -40.23 9.67 27.40
N HIS A 380 -39.65 10.85 27.65
CA HIS A 380 -40.06 12.09 27.00
C HIS A 380 -38.85 12.93 26.57
N ILE A 381 -38.87 13.45 25.34
CA ILE A 381 -37.74 14.20 24.74
C ILE A 381 -37.36 15.45 25.57
N LEU A 382 -38.33 16.07 26.25
CA LEU A 382 -38.07 17.22 27.12
C LEU A 382 -37.16 16.90 28.32
N GLN A 383 -37.12 15.65 28.78
CA GLN A 383 -36.23 15.23 29.88
C GLN A 383 -34.74 15.28 29.46
N LEU A 384 -34.44 15.29 28.16
CA LEU A 384 -33.08 15.50 27.65
C LEU A 384 -32.61 16.95 27.87
N GLN A 385 -33.51 17.94 27.87
CA GLN A 385 -33.14 19.34 28.08
C GLN A 385 -32.73 19.60 29.53
N GLU A 386 -33.40 18.96 30.50
CA GLU A 386 -33.07 19.08 31.93
C GLU A 386 -31.66 18.52 32.23
N ALA A 387 -31.31 17.37 31.66
CA ALA A 387 -29.97 16.78 31.82
C ALA A 387 -28.83 17.64 31.21
N ILE A 388 -29.11 18.35 30.10
CA ILE A 388 -28.15 19.28 29.47
C ILE A 388 -27.97 20.54 30.32
N LEU A 389 -29.04 21.02 30.95
CA LEU A 389 -28.99 22.18 31.86
C LEU A 389 -28.25 21.84 33.16
N ASP A 390 -28.43 20.63 33.71
CA ASP A 390 -27.75 20.18 34.92
C ASP A 390 -26.25 19.90 34.70
N SER A 391 -25.88 19.34 33.55
CA SER A 391 -24.46 19.13 33.19
C SER A 391 -23.71 20.46 32.94
N ASN A 392 -24.38 21.48 32.42
CA ASN A 392 -23.81 22.83 32.31
C ASN A 392 -23.71 23.56 33.67
N ARG A 393 -24.55 23.22 34.65
CA ARG A 393 -24.44 23.75 36.02
C ARG A 393 -23.32 23.11 36.84
N MET A 394 -22.94 21.85 36.55
CA MET A 394 -21.82 21.19 37.23
C MET A 394 -20.43 21.55 36.66
N ASN A 395 -20.37 22.15 35.47
CA ASN A 395 -19.12 22.60 34.82
C ASN A 395 -18.78 24.08 35.05
N HIS A 396 -19.48 24.75 35.97
CA HIS A 396 -19.21 26.14 36.37
C HIS A 396 -18.75 26.26 37.82
#